data_AF-A0A956HC90-F1
#
_entry.id   AF-A0A956HC90-F1
#
_cell.length_a   1.000
_cell.length_b   1.000
_cell.length_c   1.000
_cell.angle_alpha   90.00
_cell.angle_beta   90.00
_cell.angle_gamma   90.00
#
_symmetry.space_group_name_H-M   'P 1'
#
loop_
_entity.id
_entity.type
_entity.pdbx_description
1 polymer ?
#
loop_
_entity_poly.entity_id
_entity_poly.type
_entity_poly.pdbx_seq_one_letter_code
_entity_poly.pdbx_strand_id
1 'polypeptide(L)'
;LDAAMQHGGPVLAPLELDARTASRQVGLGPFFRSLVGATELRVSKRRDPSGSFRERLAALDEAQGRQLLLRLIGTQVAEIMRVSPELNPDQPLSELGMDSLMAVELRNRLQAETTLSLAATVLFDHPTPGALASHIQAKLGASKQAPKQKRSARARTDDAIAIVGAACHVPGGGESPEAMWQDLLGGVDATSGFPSDRGWPPDIHDFSPDTRGKSLTQRGGFLHDAAQFDATFFGISPREAVAIDPQQRLLLETTWEALERARIIPASLVGSQTGVYVGIMYPDYGARVAGDLEQLDGHIGLGSAPSVASGRLA
;
A
#
# COMPACT_ATOMS: atom_id res chain seq x y z
N LEU A 1 9.72 -24.19 -37.29
CA LEU A 1 10.24 -24.20 -35.91
C LEU A 1 11.75 -24.43 -35.84
N ASP A 2 12.38 -25.08 -36.83
CA ASP A 2 13.85 -25.33 -36.84
C ASP A 2 14.77 -24.11 -37.05
N ALA A 3 14.28 -22.98 -37.56
CA ALA A 3 15.13 -21.80 -37.79
C ALA A 3 15.60 -21.11 -36.50
N ALA A 4 14.89 -21.30 -35.37
CA ALA A 4 15.21 -20.65 -34.09
C ALA A 4 16.43 -21.29 -33.40
N MET A 5 16.77 -22.54 -33.70
CA MET A 5 17.92 -23.22 -33.10
C MET A 5 19.26 -22.85 -33.76
N GLN A 6 19.24 -22.20 -34.92
CA GLN A 6 20.47 -21.85 -35.67
C GLN A 6 20.92 -20.40 -35.49
N HIS A 7 20.09 -19.53 -34.91
CA HIS A 7 20.40 -18.11 -34.71
C HIS A 7 20.08 -17.66 -33.29
N GLY A 8 21.10 -17.25 -32.54
CA GLY A 8 21.01 -16.78 -31.14
C GLY A 8 20.36 -15.40 -30.97
N GLY A 9 19.45 -15.02 -31.85
CA GLY A 9 18.70 -13.77 -31.82
C GLY A 9 17.18 -14.03 -31.86
N PRO A 10 16.35 -13.05 -31.48
CA PRO A 10 14.90 -13.21 -31.47
C PRO A 10 14.36 -13.44 -32.88
N VAL A 11 13.58 -14.51 -33.06
CA VAL A 11 12.93 -14.85 -34.34
C VAL A 11 11.42 -14.64 -34.22
N LEU A 12 10.83 -13.92 -35.17
CA LEU A 12 9.38 -13.75 -35.27
C LEU A 12 8.77 -15.00 -35.94
N ALA A 13 7.87 -15.68 -35.22
CA ALA A 13 7.09 -16.78 -35.76
C ALA A 13 5.62 -16.34 -35.92
N PRO A 14 5.03 -16.44 -37.12
CA PRO A 14 3.60 -16.20 -37.29
C PRO A 14 2.82 -17.35 -36.65
N LEU A 15 1.91 -17.02 -35.73
CA LEU A 15 0.98 -17.96 -35.11
C LEU A 15 -0.43 -17.62 -35.59
N GLU A 16 -1.10 -18.55 -36.26
CA GLU A 16 -2.53 -18.44 -36.54
C GLU A 16 -3.30 -18.71 -35.24
N LEU A 17 -3.93 -17.67 -34.70
CA LEU A 17 -4.75 -17.73 -33.50
C LEU A 17 -6.23 -17.65 -33.88
N ASP A 18 -6.95 -18.76 -33.75
CA ASP A 18 -8.42 -18.76 -33.82
C ASP A 18 -9.01 -18.33 -32.46
N ALA A 19 -9.11 -17.02 -32.30
CA ALA A 19 -9.57 -16.35 -31.09
C ALA A 19 -10.98 -16.77 -30.63
N ARG A 20 -11.85 -17.20 -31.56
CA ARG A 20 -13.22 -17.62 -31.25
C ARG A 20 -13.24 -18.96 -30.54
N THR A 21 -12.36 -19.87 -30.94
CA THR A 21 -12.24 -21.21 -30.37
C THR A 21 -11.55 -21.15 -29.00
N ALA A 22 -10.53 -20.29 -28.85
CA ALA A 22 -9.84 -20.06 -27.58
C ALA A 22 -10.76 -19.53 -26.46
N SER A 23 -11.67 -18.59 -26.78
CA SER A 23 -12.61 -18.03 -25.79
C SER A 23 -13.60 -19.02 -25.20
N ARG A 24 -13.86 -20.15 -25.87
CA ARG A 24 -14.85 -21.16 -25.47
C ARG A 24 -14.26 -22.28 -24.62
N GLN A 25 -12.97 -22.56 -24.74
CA GLN A 25 -12.32 -23.70 -24.07
C GLN A 25 -11.42 -23.30 -22.90
N VAL A 26 -10.83 -22.10 -22.92
CA VAL A 26 -9.90 -21.65 -21.88
C VAL A 26 -10.31 -20.25 -21.48
N GLY A 27 -10.62 -20.04 -20.20
CA GLY A 27 -10.95 -18.71 -19.69
C GLY A 27 -9.84 -17.71 -20.03
N LEU A 28 -10.12 -16.78 -20.94
CA LEU A 28 -9.12 -15.80 -21.39
C LEU A 28 -8.85 -14.78 -20.29
N GLY A 29 -7.58 -14.70 -19.88
CA GLY A 29 -7.10 -13.69 -18.94
C GLY A 29 -7.32 -12.26 -19.46
N PRO A 30 -7.29 -11.24 -18.58
CA PRO A 30 -7.68 -9.86 -18.90
C PRO A 30 -6.94 -9.27 -20.11
N PHE A 31 -5.67 -9.65 -20.29
CA PHE A 31 -4.80 -9.17 -21.36
C PHE A 31 -5.28 -9.56 -22.76
N PHE A 32 -5.90 -10.74 -22.91
CA PHE A 32 -6.27 -11.29 -24.22
C PHE A 32 -7.69 -10.94 -24.68
N ARG A 33 -8.48 -10.23 -23.85
CA ARG A 33 -9.86 -9.83 -24.20
C ARG A 33 -9.92 -8.80 -25.33
N SER A 34 -8.89 -7.96 -25.49
CA SER A 34 -8.84 -6.95 -26.56
C SER A 34 -8.65 -7.56 -27.95
N LEU A 35 -8.04 -8.75 -28.04
CA LEU A 35 -7.73 -9.45 -29.29
C LEU A 35 -8.94 -10.14 -29.93
N VAL A 36 -9.98 -10.47 -29.16
CA VAL A 36 -11.16 -11.22 -29.65
C VAL A 36 -12.23 -10.29 -30.25
N GLY A 37 -11.99 -8.97 -30.25
CA GLY A 37 -12.99 -7.98 -30.64
C GLY A 37 -14.12 -7.98 -29.63
N ALA A 38 -13.99 -7.18 -28.58
CA ALA A 38 -15.08 -6.92 -27.67
C ALA A 38 -16.23 -6.28 -28.48
N THR A 39 -17.25 -7.07 -28.81
CA THR A 39 -18.56 -6.53 -29.14
C THR A 39 -18.96 -5.72 -27.93
N GLU A 40 -18.90 -4.39 -28.02
CA GLU A 40 -19.46 -3.51 -27.02
C GLU A 40 -20.93 -3.89 -26.85
N LEU A 41 -21.22 -4.66 -25.80
CA LEU A 41 -22.58 -4.83 -25.32
C LEU A 41 -22.99 -3.46 -24.80
N ARG A 42 -23.65 -2.68 -25.66
CA ARG A 42 -24.46 -1.53 -25.25
C ARG A 42 -25.43 -2.01 -24.18
N VAL A 43 -25.07 -1.78 -22.93
CA VAL A 43 -25.97 -1.93 -21.79
C VAL A 43 -27.05 -0.86 -21.99
N SER A 44 -28.20 -1.30 -22.48
CA SER A 44 -29.42 -0.51 -22.45
C SER A 44 -29.76 -0.23 -20.99
N LYS A 45 -29.55 1.02 -20.56
CA LYS A 45 -29.98 1.52 -19.26
C LYS A 45 -31.51 1.35 -19.20
N ARG A 46 -31.99 0.34 -18.48
CA ARG A 46 -33.39 0.31 -18.03
C ARG A 46 -33.58 1.55 -17.15
N ARG A 47 -34.34 2.50 -17.66
CA ARG A 47 -34.73 3.71 -16.94
C ARG A 47 -35.85 3.28 -15.98
N ASP A 48 -35.52 3.16 -14.70
CA ASP A 48 -36.51 3.02 -13.63
C ASP A 48 -37.37 4.31 -13.61
N PRO A 49 -38.72 4.22 -13.62
CA PRO A 49 -39.65 5.37 -13.67
C PRO A 49 -39.61 6.35 -12.47
N SER A 50 -38.60 6.26 -11.63
CA SER A 50 -38.54 6.87 -10.29
C SER A 50 -37.29 7.75 -10.06
N GLY A 51 -36.65 8.19 -11.14
CA GLY A 51 -35.46 9.04 -11.12
C GLY A 51 -34.17 8.28 -10.77
N SER A 52 -33.01 8.80 -11.16
CA SER A 52 -31.73 8.20 -10.78
C SER A 52 -31.57 8.24 -9.24
N PHE A 53 -30.90 7.26 -8.63
CA PHE A 53 -30.66 7.24 -7.17
C PHE A 53 -30.05 8.58 -6.67
N ARG A 54 -29.24 9.21 -7.52
CA ARG A 54 -28.70 10.57 -7.31
C ARG A 54 -29.78 11.65 -7.21
N GLU A 55 -30.81 11.62 -8.04
CA GLU A 55 -31.93 12.57 -7.99
C GLU A 55 -32.74 12.42 -6.70
N ARG A 56 -32.97 11.17 -6.24
CA ARG A 56 -33.66 10.92 -4.98
C ARG A 56 -32.84 11.39 -3.78
N LEU A 57 -31.56 11.02 -3.73
CA LEU A 57 -30.66 11.49 -2.68
C LEU A 57 -30.51 13.03 -2.72
N ALA A 58 -30.64 13.62 -3.92
CA ALA A 58 -30.52 15.05 -4.08
C ALA A 58 -31.70 15.86 -3.52
N ALA A 59 -32.88 15.25 -3.40
CA ALA A 59 -34.10 15.88 -2.88
C ALA A 59 -34.27 15.73 -1.36
N LEU A 60 -33.40 14.96 -0.70
CA LEU A 60 -33.45 14.67 0.73
C LEU A 60 -32.49 15.57 1.51
N ASP A 61 -32.81 15.80 2.79
CA ASP A 61 -31.87 16.42 3.72
C ASP A 61 -30.70 15.47 4.07
N GLU A 62 -29.69 15.97 4.78
CA GLU A 62 -28.48 15.19 5.09
C GLU A 62 -28.76 13.95 5.93
N ALA A 63 -29.69 14.03 6.89
CA ALA A 63 -30.04 12.90 7.76
C ALA A 63 -30.83 11.82 7.00
N GLN A 64 -31.80 12.24 6.19
CA GLN A 64 -32.60 11.38 5.33
C GLN A 64 -31.75 10.73 4.23
N GLY A 65 -30.81 11.48 3.65
CA GLY A 65 -29.86 10.96 2.68
C GLY A 65 -28.95 9.88 3.27
N ARG A 66 -28.48 10.07 4.50
CA ARG A 66 -27.68 9.06 5.23
C ARG A 66 -28.47 7.78 5.48
N GLN A 67 -29.73 7.90 5.91
CA GLN A 67 -30.60 6.73 6.12
C GLN A 67 -30.87 5.96 4.81
N LEU A 68 -31.07 6.67 3.69
CA LEU A 68 -31.25 6.03 2.38
C LEU A 68 -29.99 5.27 1.95
N LEU A 69 -28.81 5.84 2.17
CA LEU A 69 -27.52 5.19 1.88
C LEU A 69 -27.27 3.98 2.76
N LEU A 70 -27.56 4.06 4.06
CA LEU A 70 -27.48 2.92 4.97
C LEU A 70 -28.39 1.78 4.52
N ARG A 71 -29.62 2.08 4.10
CA ARG A 71 -30.54 1.07 3.56
C ARG A 71 -30.03 0.43 2.27
N LEU A 72 -29.46 1.23 1.37
CA LEU A 72 -28.84 0.72 0.14
C LEU A 72 -27.68 -0.24 0.47
N ILE A 73 -26.75 0.19 1.32
CA ILE A 73 -25.60 -0.62 1.73
C ILE A 73 -26.08 -1.90 2.43
N GLY A 74 -27.02 -1.79 3.37
CA GLY A 74 -27.60 -2.95 4.07
C GLY A 74 -28.24 -3.96 3.12
N THR A 75 -28.96 -3.49 2.09
CA THR A 75 -29.55 -4.37 1.07
C THR A 75 -28.48 -5.09 0.26
N GLN A 76 -27.45 -4.37 -0.20
CA GLN A 76 -26.37 -4.97 -0.99
C GLN A 76 -25.54 -5.98 -0.20
N VAL A 77 -25.26 -5.66 1.07
CA VAL A 77 -24.54 -6.54 1.99
C VAL A 77 -25.37 -7.78 2.32
N ALA A 78 -26.66 -7.63 2.58
CA ALA A 78 -27.58 -8.74 2.80
C ALA A 78 -27.65 -9.70 1.61
N GLU A 79 -27.68 -9.17 0.38
CA GLU A 79 -27.67 -10.00 -0.82
C GLU A 79 -26.37 -10.78 -1.01
N ILE A 80 -25.21 -10.15 -0.78
CA ILE A 80 -23.90 -10.76 -0.97
C ILE A 80 -23.64 -11.81 0.11
N MET A 81 -23.88 -11.47 1.38
CA MET A 81 -23.57 -12.33 2.52
C MET A 81 -24.72 -13.28 2.88
N ARG A 82 -25.89 -13.15 2.24
CA ARG A 82 -27.12 -13.90 2.53
C ARG A 82 -27.57 -13.78 4.00
N VAL A 83 -27.40 -12.59 4.56
CA VAL A 83 -27.80 -12.23 5.94
C VAL A 83 -29.01 -11.30 5.94
N SER A 84 -29.54 -11.00 7.13
CA SER A 84 -30.60 -10.00 7.29
C SER A 84 -30.12 -8.60 6.87
N PRO A 85 -30.98 -7.78 6.23
CA PRO A 85 -30.66 -6.38 5.89
C PRO A 85 -30.55 -5.45 7.11
N GLU A 86 -30.94 -5.91 8.30
CA GLU A 86 -30.74 -5.18 9.55
C GLU A 86 -29.27 -5.33 10.00
N LEU A 87 -28.44 -4.39 9.55
CA LEU A 87 -27.03 -4.31 9.95
C LEU A 87 -26.85 -3.26 11.05
N ASN A 88 -25.96 -3.56 11.99
CA ASN A 88 -25.44 -2.54 12.89
C ASN A 88 -24.54 -1.58 12.08
N PRO A 89 -24.86 -0.27 12.03
CA PRO A 89 -24.11 0.69 11.22
C PRO A 89 -22.64 0.86 11.67
N ASP A 90 -22.33 0.50 12.92
CA ASP A 90 -21.00 0.65 13.50
C ASP A 90 -20.22 -0.68 13.57
N GLN A 91 -20.84 -1.80 13.17
CA GLN A 91 -20.16 -3.09 13.15
C GLN A 91 -19.29 -3.22 11.89
N PRO A 92 -18.00 -3.60 12.02
CA PRO A 92 -17.14 -3.88 10.88
C PRO A 92 -17.70 -5.00 10.00
N LEU A 93 -17.70 -4.80 8.69
CA LEU A 93 -18.19 -5.80 7.72
C LEU A 93 -17.37 -7.11 7.76
N SER A 94 -16.09 -7.03 8.14
CA SER A 94 -15.22 -8.21 8.31
C SER A 94 -15.70 -9.13 9.43
N GLU A 95 -16.29 -8.59 10.51
CA GLU A 95 -16.87 -9.39 11.60
C GLU A 95 -18.13 -10.14 11.17
N LEU A 96 -18.81 -9.67 10.12
CA LEU A 96 -19.95 -10.33 9.51
C LEU A 96 -19.54 -11.41 8.49
N GLY A 97 -18.24 -11.68 8.35
CA GLY A 97 -17.70 -12.68 7.43
C GLY A 97 -17.46 -12.16 6.01
N MET A 98 -17.41 -10.84 5.80
CA MET A 98 -17.08 -10.28 4.49
C MET A 98 -15.62 -10.58 4.10
N ASP A 99 -15.42 -11.32 3.02
CA ASP A 99 -14.10 -11.60 2.45
C ASP A 99 -13.68 -10.56 1.38
N SER A 100 -12.44 -10.71 0.87
CA SER A 100 -11.86 -9.80 -0.12
C SER A 100 -12.59 -9.82 -1.49
N LEU A 101 -13.21 -10.93 -1.87
CA LEU A 101 -13.95 -11.03 -3.13
C LEU A 101 -15.33 -10.37 -3.00
N MET A 102 -16.00 -10.60 -1.87
CA MET A 102 -17.26 -9.96 -1.50
C MET A 102 -17.12 -8.44 -1.39
N ALA A 103 -15.99 -7.97 -0.87
CA ALA A 103 -15.68 -6.54 -0.82
C ALA A 103 -15.60 -5.92 -2.22
N VAL A 104 -14.92 -6.59 -3.17
CA VAL A 104 -14.86 -6.13 -4.56
C VAL A 104 -16.24 -6.12 -5.22
N GLU A 105 -17.06 -7.13 -4.96
CA GLU A 105 -18.43 -7.20 -5.46
C GLU A 105 -19.30 -6.05 -4.91
N LEU A 106 -19.29 -5.85 -3.59
CA LEU A 106 -20.03 -4.77 -2.93
C LEU A 106 -19.64 -3.40 -3.51
N ARG A 107 -18.33 -3.15 -3.66
CA ARG A 107 -17.83 -1.92 -4.29
C ARG A 107 -18.41 -1.74 -5.69
N ASN A 108 -18.37 -2.78 -6.54
CA ASN A 108 -18.87 -2.69 -7.92
C ASN A 108 -20.37 -2.39 -7.97
N ARG A 109 -21.16 -3.02 -7.10
CA ARG A 109 -22.61 -2.78 -7.01
C ARG A 109 -22.92 -1.36 -6.54
N LEU A 110 -22.20 -0.86 -5.53
CA LEU A 110 -22.33 0.52 -5.06
C LEU A 110 -21.91 1.53 -6.13
N GLN A 111 -20.84 1.26 -6.90
CA GLN A 111 -20.46 2.10 -8.03
C GLN A 111 -21.54 2.15 -9.13
N ALA A 112 -22.17 1.02 -9.44
CA ALA A 112 -23.24 0.94 -10.43
C ALA A 112 -24.46 1.79 -10.01
N GLU A 113 -24.86 1.69 -8.75
CA GLU A 113 -26.07 2.37 -8.24
C GLU A 113 -25.84 3.86 -7.98
N THR A 114 -24.69 4.20 -7.39
CA THR A 114 -24.35 5.59 -7.05
C THR A 114 -23.72 6.35 -8.22
N THR A 115 -23.28 5.64 -9.27
CA THR A 115 -22.51 6.18 -10.41
C THR A 115 -21.25 6.96 -9.99
N LEU A 116 -20.67 6.61 -8.83
CA LEU A 116 -19.42 7.16 -8.32
C LEU A 116 -18.23 6.27 -8.71
N SER A 117 -17.05 6.88 -8.82
CA SER A 117 -15.78 6.16 -8.82
C SER A 117 -15.34 5.92 -7.38
N LEU A 118 -15.35 4.67 -6.96
CA LEU A 118 -14.89 4.21 -5.65
C LEU A 118 -13.54 3.50 -5.79
N ALA A 119 -12.55 3.87 -4.97
CA ALA A 119 -11.25 3.20 -4.96
C ALA A 119 -11.38 1.72 -4.54
N ALA A 120 -10.39 0.89 -4.88
CA ALA A 120 -10.37 -0.49 -4.44
C ALA A 120 -10.25 -0.64 -2.91
N THR A 121 -9.65 0.34 -2.25
CA THR A 121 -9.43 0.38 -0.80
C THR A 121 -10.64 0.87 -0.01
N VAL A 122 -11.73 1.32 -0.65
CA VAL A 122 -12.81 2.08 0.02
C VAL A 122 -13.45 1.33 1.20
N LEU A 123 -13.50 0.00 1.15
CA LEU A 123 -14.05 -0.84 2.23
C LEU A 123 -13.04 -1.11 3.35
N PHE A 124 -11.75 -0.93 3.10
CA PHE A 124 -10.71 -0.95 4.13
C PHE A 124 -10.64 0.41 4.82
N ASP A 125 -10.70 1.50 4.05
CA ASP A 125 -10.68 2.88 4.56
C ASP A 125 -11.96 3.19 5.37
N HIS A 126 -13.08 2.54 5.03
CA HIS A 126 -14.39 2.72 5.66
C HIS A 126 -15.04 1.35 5.95
N PRO A 127 -14.61 0.65 7.03
CA PRO A 127 -14.94 -0.75 7.27
C PRO A 127 -16.35 -1.00 7.81
N THR A 128 -17.08 0.04 8.21
CA THR A 128 -18.45 -0.07 8.74
C THR A 128 -19.48 0.48 7.75
N PRO A 129 -20.73 -0.02 7.73
CA PRO A 129 -21.79 0.54 6.89
C PRO A 129 -21.99 2.04 7.09
N GLY A 130 -21.87 2.52 8.34
CA GLY A 130 -21.99 3.93 8.70
C GLY A 130 -20.86 4.80 8.15
N ALA A 131 -19.61 4.32 8.24
CA ALA A 131 -18.46 5.01 7.66
C ALA A 131 -18.56 5.07 6.13
N LEU A 132 -18.95 3.96 5.50
CA LEU A 132 -19.12 3.87 4.05
C LEU A 132 -20.25 4.78 3.54
N ALA A 133 -21.39 4.82 4.24
CA ALA A 133 -22.49 5.73 3.94
C ALA A 133 -22.04 7.20 4.00
N SER A 134 -21.29 7.56 5.06
CA SER A 134 -20.78 8.92 5.25
C SER A 134 -19.78 9.31 4.16
N HIS A 135 -18.88 8.40 3.75
CA HIS A 135 -17.95 8.62 2.65
C HIS A 135 -18.66 8.84 1.31
N ILE A 136 -19.64 7.98 0.99
CA ILE A 136 -20.44 8.09 -0.25
C ILE A 136 -21.24 9.40 -0.26
N GLN A 137 -21.83 9.77 0.88
CA GLN A 137 -22.57 11.02 1.03
C GLN A 137 -21.66 12.23 0.85
N ALA A 138 -20.48 12.24 1.46
CA ALA A 138 -19.48 13.31 1.29
C ALA A 138 -19.05 13.44 -0.18
N LYS A 139 -18.81 12.32 -0.89
CA LYS A 139 -18.48 12.35 -2.32
C LYS A 139 -19.62 12.88 -3.20
N LEU A 140 -20.87 12.56 -2.88
CA LEU A 140 -22.04 13.08 -3.61
C LEU A 140 -22.32 14.56 -3.28
N GLY A 141 -22.10 14.97 -2.02
CA GLY A 141 -22.19 16.35 -1.56
C GLY A 141 -21.11 17.25 -2.17
N ALA A 142 -19.86 16.78 -2.23
CA ALA A 142 -18.76 17.47 -2.90
C ALA A 142 -19.00 17.61 -4.42
N SER A 143 -19.76 16.69 -5.02
CA SER A 143 -20.18 16.80 -6.43
C SER A 143 -21.30 17.83 -6.65
N LYS A 144 -22.12 18.13 -5.62
CA LYS A 144 -23.19 19.16 -5.66
C LYS A 144 -22.68 20.55 -5.28
N GLN A 145 -21.76 20.60 -4.32
CA GLN A 145 -21.09 21.79 -3.85
C GLN A 145 -19.64 21.77 -4.32
N ALA A 146 -19.40 21.72 -5.63
CA ALA A 146 -18.10 22.09 -6.11
C ALA A 146 -18.02 23.64 -6.06
N PRO A 147 -17.39 24.28 -5.04
CA PRO A 147 -16.70 25.50 -5.39
C PRO A 147 -15.76 25.09 -6.52
N LYS A 148 -15.55 25.97 -7.50
CA LYS A 148 -14.44 25.82 -8.45
C LYS A 148 -13.18 25.69 -7.60
N GLN A 149 -12.80 24.45 -7.22
CA GLN A 149 -11.47 24.15 -6.79
C GLN A 149 -10.65 24.69 -7.93
N LYS A 150 -9.88 25.74 -7.65
CA LYS A 150 -8.80 26.15 -8.52
C LYS A 150 -8.07 24.83 -8.74
N ARG A 151 -8.23 24.24 -9.93
CA ARG A 151 -7.35 23.15 -10.38
C ARG A 151 -5.99 23.72 -10.05
N SER A 152 -5.28 23.12 -9.10
CA SER A 152 -3.89 23.48 -8.86
C SER A 152 -3.31 23.54 -10.27
N ALA A 153 -2.81 24.72 -10.64
CA ALA A 153 -2.19 24.90 -11.94
C ALA A 153 -1.28 23.69 -12.09
N ARG A 154 -1.51 22.86 -13.11
CA ARG A 154 -0.77 21.63 -13.35
C ARG A 154 0.70 22.00 -13.08
N ALA A 155 1.28 21.48 -12.00
CA ALA A 155 2.59 21.93 -11.53
C ALA A 155 3.48 21.93 -12.77
N ARG A 156 4.08 23.08 -13.07
CA ARG A 156 4.99 23.10 -14.22
C ARG A 156 6.04 22.06 -13.90
N THR A 157 6.47 21.30 -14.91
CA THR A 157 7.50 20.26 -14.73
C THR A 157 8.80 20.81 -14.14
N ASP A 158 8.95 22.14 -14.14
CA ASP A 158 10.13 22.88 -13.74
C ASP A 158 9.93 23.65 -12.42
N ASP A 159 8.84 23.39 -11.67
CA ASP A 159 8.67 24.01 -10.35
C ASP A 159 9.68 23.42 -9.36
N ALA A 160 10.40 24.30 -8.65
CA ALA A 160 11.38 23.89 -7.65
C ALA A 160 10.69 23.18 -6.46
N ILE A 161 11.29 22.09 -5.98
CA ILE A 161 10.80 21.32 -4.83
C ILE A 161 11.51 21.80 -3.57
N ALA A 162 10.73 22.23 -2.57
CA ALA A 162 11.25 22.61 -1.26
C ALA A 162 11.46 21.38 -0.36
N ILE A 163 12.66 21.24 0.19
CA ILE A 163 12.94 20.28 1.27
C ILE A 163 12.60 20.99 2.59
N VAL A 164 11.49 20.59 3.21
CA VAL A 164 10.93 21.29 4.40
C VAL A 164 11.31 20.64 5.73
N GLY A 165 11.80 19.40 5.70
CA GLY A 165 12.30 18.67 6.85
C GLY A 165 13.17 17.50 6.40
N ALA A 166 14.12 17.10 7.24
CA ALA A 166 15.00 15.97 7.01
C ALA A 166 15.41 15.35 8.34
N ALA A 167 15.58 14.05 8.36
CA ALA A 167 16.14 13.28 9.45
C ALA A 167 17.00 12.16 8.88
N CYS A 168 18.00 11.72 9.62
CA CYS A 168 18.86 10.63 9.20
C CYS A 168 19.50 9.96 10.40
N HIS A 169 19.65 8.65 10.32
CA HIS A 169 20.49 7.87 11.21
C HIS A 169 21.65 7.32 10.38
N VAL A 170 22.87 7.67 10.74
CA VAL A 170 24.10 7.29 10.02
C VAL A 170 25.10 6.64 10.99
N PRO A 171 26.06 5.84 10.48
CA PRO A 171 27.11 5.25 11.32
C PRO A 171 27.87 6.31 12.12
N GLY A 172 28.46 5.90 13.25
CA GLY A 172 29.22 6.80 14.13
C GLY A 172 28.39 7.52 15.20
N GLY A 173 27.10 7.19 15.33
CA GLY A 173 26.18 7.83 16.29
C GLY A 173 25.52 9.10 15.76
N GLY A 174 25.56 9.32 14.43
CA GLY A 174 24.88 10.43 13.79
C GLY A 174 23.38 10.20 13.71
N GLU A 175 22.64 10.60 14.75
CA GLU A 175 21.16 10.49 14.83
C GLU A 175 20.45 11.74 14.29
N SER A 176 21.16 12.61 13.57
CA SER A 176 20.57 13.81 12.98
C SER A 176 21.39 14.37 11.82
N PRO A 177 20.77 15.17 10.92
CA PRO A 177 21.49 15.90 9.89
C PRO A 177 22.57 16.82 10.47
N GLU A 178 22.33 17.41 11.64
CA GLU A 178 23.28 18.27 12.33
C GLU A 178 24.50 17.49 12.83
N ALA A 179 24.29 16.31 13.43
CA ALA A 179 25.38 15.44 13.88
C ALA A 179 26.22 14.95 12.69
N MET A 180 25.55 14.46 11.63
CA MET A 180 26.22 14.07 10.38
C MET A 180 27.04 15.23 9.79
N TRP A 181 26.53 16.45 9.84
CA TRP A 181 27.25 17.63 9.36
C TRP A 181 28.52 17.92 10.16
N GLN A 182 28.48 17.77 11.50
CA GLN A 182 29.68 17.94 12.33
C GLN A 182 30.74 16.88 12.02
N ASP A 183 30.33 15.63 11.81
CA ASP A 183 31.25 14.54 11.45
C ASP A 183 31.93 14.80 10.11
N LEU A 184 31.18 15.30 9.11
CA LEU A 184 31.71 15.68 7.81
C LEU A 184 32.72 16.82 7.91
N LEU A 185 32.42 17.87 8.69
CA LEU A 185 33.35 18.97 8.93
C LEU A 185 34.61 18.52 9.69
N GLY A 186 34.46 17.55 10.59
CA GLY A 186 35.57 16.97 11.36
C GLY A 186 36.40 15.95 10.59
N GLY A 187 35.95 15.51 9.41
CA GLY A 187 36.62 14.44 8.64
C GLY A 187 36.58 13.09 9.37
N VAL A 188 35.51 12.81 10.12
CA VAL A 188 35.37 11.61 10.93
C VAL A 188 35.17 10.37 10.04
N ASP A 189 35.99 9.33 10.26
CA ASP A 189 35.76 7.99 9.73
C ASP A 189 34.86 7.20 10.68
N ALA A 190 33.58 7.08 10.30
CA ALA A 190 32.56 6.38 11.08
C ALA A 190 32.58 4.84 10.89
N THR A 191 33.62 4.27 10.29
CA THR A 191 33.75 2.81 10.20
C THR A 191 34.18 2.22 11.54
N SER A 192 33.58 1.08 11.88
CA SER A 192 33.90 0.30 13.07
C SER A 192 34.16 -1.16 12.70
N GLY A 193 34.55 -1.96 13.71
CA GLY A 193 34.42 -3.41 13.61
C GLY A 193 32.95 -3.84 13.52
N PHE A 194 32.72 -5.11 13.16
CA PHE A 194 31.37 -5.67 13.11
C PHE A 194 30.69 -5.65 14.49
N PRO A 195 29.39 -5.34 14.58
CA PRO A 195 28.67 -5.40 15.86
C PRO A 195 28.55 -6.84 16.36
N SER A 196 28.62 -7.02 17.68
CA SER A 196 28.57 -8.34 18.33
C SER A 196 27.14 -8.88 18.58
N ASP A 197 26.12 -8.08 18.28
CA ASP A 197 24.71 -8.32 18.60
C ASP A 197 23.85 -8.74 17.39
N ARG A 198 24.49 -8.99 16.23
CA ARG A 198 23.79 -9.36 14.98
C ARG A 198 23.61 -10.85 14.75
N GLY A 199 24.02 -11.68 15.71
CA GLY A 199 23.99 -13.13 15.59
C GLY A 199 24.92 -13.66 14.48
N TRP A 200 25.92 -12.88 14.07
CA TRP A 200 26.88 -13.29 13.06
C TRP A 200 27.90 -14.28 13.62
N PRO A 201 28.40 -15.24 12.81
CA PRO A 201 29.43 -16.17 13.26
C PRO A 201 30.69 -15.42 13.73
N PRO A 202 31.31 -15.82 14.85
CA PRO A 202 32.52 -15.15 15.35
C PRO A 202 33.71 -15.29 14.38
N ASP A 203 33.67 -16.29 13.50
CA ASP A 203 34.67 -16.57 12.49
C ASP A 203 34.28 -16.04 11.10
N ILE A 204 33.33 -15.09 10.99
CA ILE A 204 32.80 -14.56 9.71
C ILE A 204 33.89 -13.96 8.79
N HIS A 205 35.07 -13.65 9.30
CA HIS A 205 36.15 -13.04 8.53
C HIS A 205 37.22 -14.03 8.08
N ASP A 206 37.64 -13.94 6.81
CA ASP A 206 38.80 -14.63 6.25
C ASP A 206 39.49 -13.72 5.21
N PHE A 207 40.82 -13.63 5.25
CA PHE A 207 41.60 -12.86 4.27
C PHE A 207 41.70 -13.56 2.90
N SER A 208 41.34 -14.84 2.82
CA SER A 208 41.30 -15.61 1.59
C SER A 208 40.05 -15.25 0.77
N PRO A 209 40.20 -14.74 -0.47
CA PRO A 209 39.06 -14.42 -1.33
C PRO A 209 38.28 -15.65 -1.79
N ASP A 210 38.88 -16.84 -1.68
CA ASP A 210 38.28 -18.10 -2.13
C ASP A 210 37.42 -18.77 -1.04
N THR A 211 37.49 -18.30 0.22
CA THR A 211 36.73 -18.90 1.31
C THR A 211 35.27 -18.44 1.27
N ARG A 212 34.38 -19.35 0.84
CA ARG A 212 32.94 -19.07 0.73
C ARG A 212 32.30 -18.75 2.09
N GLY A 213 31.37 -17.79 2.08
CA GLY A 213 30.61 -17.40 3.27
C GLY A 213 31.41 -16.57 4.28
N LYS A 214 32.63 -16.14 3.91
CA LYS A 214 33.47 -15.27 4.73
C LYS A 214 33.56 -13.87 4.12
N SER A 215 33.74 -12.89 5.00
CA SER A 215 34.02 -11.51 4.65
C SER A 215 35.53 -11.30 4.55
N LEU A 216 35.98 -10.62 3.49
CA LEU A 216 37.36 -10.17 3.31
C LEU A 216 37.73 -8.97 4.19
N THR A 217 36.73 -8.27 4.75
CA THR A 217 36.91 -7.11 5.62
C THR A 217 36.31 -7.36 7.00
N GLN A 218 36.93 -6.79 8.04
CA GLN A 218 36.39 -6.76 9.40
C GLN A 218 35.71 -5.43 9.75
N ARG A 219 35.69 -4.49 8.81
CA ARG A 219 35.22 -3.12 9.03
C ARG A 219 34.06 -2.76 8.11
N GLY A 220 33.15 -1.93 8.64
CA GLY A 220 32.01 -1.38 7.93
C GLY A 220 31.39 -0.21 8.69
N GLY A 221 30.42 0.47 8.07
CA GLY A 221 29.58 1.46 8.76
C GLY A 221 28.33 0.79 9.30
N PHE A 222 28.10 0.90 10.61
CA PHE A 222 26.97 0.25 11.27
C PHE A 222 26.17 1.24 12.11
N LEU A 223 24.85 1.06 12.09
CA LEU A 223 23.97 1.62 13.11
C LEU A 223 23.96 0.64 14.28
N HIS A 224 24.68 0.93 15.36
CA HIS A 224 24.77 0.02 16.50
C HIS A 224 23.41 -0.25 17.14
N ASP A 225 22.58 0.78 17.22
CA ASP A 225 21.27 0.72 17.85
C ASP A 225 20.12 0.32 16.91
N ALA A 226 20.40 -0.23 15.71
CA ALA A 226 19.34 -0.55 14.73
C ALA A 226 18.31 -1.59 15.21
N ALA A 227 18.57 -2.29 16.32
CA ALA A 227 17.60 -3.20 16.93
C ALA A 227 16.60 -2.48 17.84
N GLN A 228 16.94 -1.29 18.33
CA GLN A 228 16.09 -0.47 19.18
C GLN A 228 14.89 0.06 18.38
N PHE A 229 13.72 0.11 19.01
CA PHE A 229 12.49 0.60 18.39
C PHE A 229 11.41 0.86 19.43
N ASP A 230 10.78 2.04 19.41
CA ASP A 230 9.60 2.32 20.26
C ASP A 230 8.31 1.76 19.63
N ALA A 231 8.09 0.47 19.80
CA ALA A 231 6.91 -0.20 19.26
C ALA A 231 5.59 0.37 19.79
N THR A 232 5.56 0.80 21.07
CA THR A 232 4.32 1.26 21.71
C THR A 232 3.88 2.59 21.14
N PHE A 233 4.84 3.49 20.86
CA PHE A 233 4.58 4.76 20.22
C PHE A 233 3.86 4.62 18.87
N PHE A 234 4.28 3.63 18.06
CA PHE A 234 3.68 3.34 16.75
C PHE A 234 2.47 2.39 16.82
N GLY A 235 1.99 2.03 18.02
CA GLY A 235 0.86 1.11 18.18
C GLY A 235 1.14 -0.32 17.71
N ILE A 236 2.42 -0.71 17.67
CA ILE A 236 2.89 -2.03 17.22
C ILE A 236 3.08 -2.93 18.45
N SER A 237 2.53 -4.14 18.39
CA SER A 237 2.70 -5.10 19.49
C SER A 237 4.16 -5.57 19.60
N PRO A 238 4.66 -5.94 20.81
CA PRO A 238 6.03 -6.46 20.95
C PRO A 238 6.31 -7.67 20.07
N ARG A 239 5.32 -8.55 19.86
CA ARG A 239 5.43 -9.72 18.99
C ARG A 239 5.61 -9.32 17.52
N GLU A 240 4.84 -8.35 17.06
CA GLU A 240 4.98 -7.83 15.69
C GLU A 240 6.32 -7.10 15.52
N ALA A 241 6.73 -6.28 16.48
CA ALA A 241 7.96 -5.48 16.40
C ALA A 241 9.22 -6.32 16.12
N VAL A 242 9.32 -7.52 16.71
CA VAL A 242 10.42 -8.46 16.48
C VAL A 242 10.43 -8.98 15.03
N ALA A 243 9.27 -9.10 14.40
CA ALA A 243 9.13 -9.58 13.02
C ALA A 243 9.36 -8.48 11.97
N ILE A 244 9.30 -7.21 12.35
CA ILE A 244 9.51 -6.08 11.43
C ILE A 244 11.00 -5.89 11.15
N ASP A 245 11.36 -5.80 9.87
CA ASP A 245 12.71 -5.45 9.42
C ASP A 245 13.17 -4.13 10.08
N PRO A 246 14.38 -4.09 10.70
CA PRO A 246 14.97 -2.86 11.21
C PRO A 246 14.87 -1.65 10.27
N GLN A 247 14.96 -1.87 8.95
CA GLN A 247 14.79 -0.80 7.96
C GLN A 247 13.41 -0.14 8.04
N GLN A 248 12.34 -0.93 8.21
CA GLN A 248 10.98 -0.40 8.36
C GLN A 248 10.79 0.31 9.71
N ARG A 249 11.40 -0.20 10.78
CA ARG A 249 11.37 0.41 12.11
C ARG A 249 12.06 1.77 12.12
N LEU A 250 13.28 1.84 11.60
CA LEU A 250 14.03 3.10 11.45
C LEU A 250 13.32 4.07 10.50
N LEU A 251 12.66 3.59 9.45
CA LEU A 251 11.85 4.44 8.57
C LEU A 251 10.69 5.12 9.31
N LEU A 252 10.04 4.42 10.24
CA LEU A 252 8.97 5.00 11.05
C LEU A 252 9.48 6.14 11.95
N GLU A 253 10.57 5.88 12.68
CA GLU A 253 11.19 6.86 13.58
C GLU A 253 11.72 8.08 12.81
N THR A 254 12.53 7.84 11.77
CA THR A 254 13.11 8.92 10.96
C THR A 254 12.06 9.73 10.20
N THR A 255 10.96 9.10 9.75
CA THR A 255 9.85 9.84 9.13
C THR A 255 9.17 10.74 10.16
N TRP A 256 8.93 10.24 11.38
CA TRP A 256 8.35 11.04 12.46
C TRP A 256 9.24 12.25 12.79
N GLU A 257 10.55 12.03 12.99
CA GLU A 257 11.52 13.09 13.25
C GLU A 257 11.56 14.14 12.14
N ALA A 258 11.48 13.72 10.87
CA ALA A 258 11.47 14.64 9.74
C ALA A 258 10.21 15.51 9.70
N LEU A 259 9.04 14.93 10.04
CA LEU A 259 7.78 15.67 10.16
C LEU A 259 7.82 16.66 11.31
N GLU A 260 8.36 16.28 12.47
CA GLU A 260 8.53 17.19 13.62
C GLU A 260 9.45 18.36 13.29
N ARG A 261 10.58 18.09 12.62
CA ARG A 261 11.51 19.14 12.15
C ARG A 261 10.85 20.08 11.13
N ALA A 262 9.99 19.56 10.27
CA ALA A 262 9.17 20.35 9.36
C ALA A 262 8.02 21.10 10.06
N ARG A 263 7.79 20.86 11.36
CA ARG A 263 6.64 21.34 12.15
C ARG A 263 5.30 20.96 11.54
N ILE A 264 5.24 19.76 10.96
CA ILE A 264 4.02 19.18 10.39
C ILE A 264 3.42 18.23 11.41
N ILE A 265 2.15 18.45 11.76
CA ILE A 265 1.40 17.54 12.63
C ILE A 265 1.05 16.28 11.81
N PRO A 266 1.50 15.06 12.17
CA PRO A 266 1.26 13.87 11.36
C PRO A 266 -0.23 13.61 11.08
N ALA A 267 -1.10 13.81 12.07
CA ALA A 267 -2.54 13.67 11.92
C ALA A 267 -3.15 14.61 10.86
N SER A 268 -2.49 15.74 10.54
CA SER A 268 -2.95 16.66 9.50
C SER A 268 -2.74 16.13 8.07
N LEU A 269 -1.92 15.08 7.91
CA LEU A 269 -1.64 14.45 6.62
C LEU A 269 -2.68 13.41 6.24
N VAL A 270 -3.51 12.95 7.19
CA VAL A 270 -4.56 11.94 6.94
C VAL A 270 -5.56 12.49 5.91
N GLY A 271 -5.71 11.77 4.78
CA GLY A 271 -6.58 12.18 3.67
C GLY A 271 -6.06 13.33 2.81
N SER A 272 -4.82 13.79 3.04
CA SER A 272 -4.15 14.78 2.20
C SER A 272 -3.57 14.16 0.92
N GLN A 273 -3.06 14.98 0.00
CA GLN A 273 -2.35 14.53 -1.21
C GLN A 273 -0.86 14.28 -0.92
N THR A 274 -0.55 13.59 0.18
CA THR A 274 0.82 13.25 0.57
C THR A 274 1.18 11.88 -0.01
N GLY A 275 2.32 11.80 -0.70
CA GLY A 275 2.85 10.56 -1.25
C GLY A 275 4.11 10.11 -0.52
N VAL A 276 4.26 8.81 -0.34
CA VAL A 276 5.43 8.19 0.28
C VAL A 276 6.24 7.46 -0.78
N TYR A 277 7.52 7.79 -0.89
CA TYR A 277 8.47 7.19 -1.83
C TYR A 277 9.69 6.70 -1.06
N VAL A 278 9.93 5.38 -1.07
CA VAL A 278 11.01 4.74 -0.30
C VAL A 278 11.90 3.94 -1.23
N GLY A 279 13.22 4.17 -1.13
CA GLY A 279 14.23 3.27 -1.66
C GLY A 279 14.65 2.29 -0.58
N ILE A 280 14.40 1.00 -0.80
CA ILE A 280 14.76 -0.06 0.14
C ILE A 280 15.27 -1.27 -0.64
N MET A 281 16.33 -1.90 -0.16
CA MET A 281 16.97 -3.06 -0.79
C MET A 281 17.48 -4.03 0.25
N TYR A 282 17.82 -5.24 -0.18
CA TYR A 282 18.31 -6.32 0.68
C TYR A 282 17.42 -6.63 1.91
N PRO A 283 16.12 -6.96 1.73
CA PRO A 283 15.22 -7.31 2.82
C PRO A 283 15.47 -8.75 3.31
N ASP A 284 16.65 -9.01 3.86
CA ASP A 284 17.08 -10.35 4.27
C ASP A 284 16.68 -10.70 5.72
N TYR A 285 16.25 -9.71 6.51
CA TYR A 285 15.84 -9.90 7.90
C TYR A 285 14.74 -10.97 8.06
N GLY A 286 13.68 -10.90 7.27
CA GLY A 286 12.55 -11.86 7.37
C GLY A 286 12.97 -13.31 7.12
N ALA A 287 13.88 -13.54 6.16
CA ALA A 287 14.41 -14.88 5.88
C ALA A 287 15.28 -15.40 7.05
N ARG A 288 16.02 -14.52 7.73
CA ARG A 288 16.85 -14.87 8.90
C ARG A 288 16.02 -15.11 10.16
N VAL A 289 14.94 -14.36 10.36
CA VAL A 289 14.03 -14.52 11.51
C VAL A 289 13.14 -15.74 11.37
N ALA A 290 12.69 -16.06 10.16
CA ALA A 290 11.86 -17.24 9.92
C ALA A 290 12.61 -18.53 10.29
N GLY A 291 13.90 -18.66 9.96
CA GLY A 291 14.71 -19.85 10.26
C GLY A 291 14.25 -21.12 9.54
N ASP A 292 13.05 -21.60 9.88
CA ASP A 292 12.30 -22.72 9.30
C ASP A 292 10.89 -22.29 8.86
N LEU A 293 10.32 -23.02 7.88
CA LEU A 293 8.98 -22.74 7.33
C LEU A 293 7.85 -22.80 8.38
N GLU A 294 8.04 -23.54 9.47
CA GLU A 294 7.05 -23.70 10.55
C GLU A 294 6.91 -22.45 11.44
N GLN A 295 7.92 -21.56 11.44
CA GLN A 295 7.90 -20.31 12.22
C GLN A 295 7.39 -19.11 11.41
N LEU A 296 6.97 -19.33 10.15
CA LEU A 296 6.37 -18.32 9.30
C LEU A 296 4.99 -17.91 9.83
N ASP A 297 4.94 -16.78 10.53
CA ASP A 297 3.72 -16.07 10.91
C ASP A 297 3.42 -14.94 9.90
N GLY A 298 2.16 -14.49 9.83
CA GLY A 298 1.72 -13.39 8.97
C GLY A 298 2.47 -12.09 9.23
N HIS A 299 2.93 -11.88 10.47
CA HIS A 299 3.76 -10.73 10.84
C HIS A 299 5.14 -10.73 10.17
N ILE A 300 5.75 -11.89 9.92
CA ILE A 300 7.06 -11.99 9.25
C ILE A 300 6.91 -11.60 7.78
N GLY A 301 5.87 -12.12 7.12
CA GLY A 301 5.59 -11.79 5.72
C GLY A 301 5.41 -10.30 5.48
N LEU A 302 4.62 -9.63 6.33
CA LEU A 302 4.42 -8.18 6.25
C LEU A 302 5.64 -7.39 6.74
N GLY A 303 6.30 -7.87 7.79
CA GLY A 303 7.44 -7.23 8.43
C GLY A 303 8.68 -7.14 7.55
N SER A 304 8.84 -8.01 6.56
CA SER A 304 9.99 -8.01 5.64
C SER A 304 9.66 -7.61 4.20
N ALA A 305 8.40 -7.41 3.84
CA ALA A 305 8.02 -7.07 2.47
C ALA A 305 8.42 -5.61 2.13
N PRO A 306 9.25 -5.36 1.08
CA PRO A 306 9.64 -4.00 0.69
C PRO A 306 8.47 -3.07 0.39
N SER A 307 7.39 -3.59 -0.21
CA SER A 307 6.19 -2.80 -0.51
C SER A 307 5.43 -2.34 0.75
N VAL A 308 5.58 -3.07 1.85
CA VAL A 308 4.97 -2.71 3.14
C VAL A 308 5.72 -1.55 3.79
N ALA A 309 7.01 -1.35 3.50
CA ALA A 309 7.78 -0.25 4.08
C ALA A 309 7.13 1.13 3.80
N SER A 310 6.77 1.41 2.54
CA SER A 310 6.06 2.65 2.20
C SER A 310 4.61 2.65 2.68
N GLY A 311 3.94 1.48 2.66
CA GLY A 311 2.55 1.35 3.09
C GLY A 311 2.36 1.51 4.60
N ARG A 312 3.37 1.17 5.41
CA ARG A 312 3.37 1.34 6.87
C ARG A 312 3.50 2.81 7.28
N LEU A 313 4.10 3.64 6.42
CA LEU A 313 4.22 5.09 6.64
C LEU A 313 2.97 5.88 6.19
N ALA A 314 2.20 5.32 5.24
CA ALA A 314 1.05 5.98 4.61
C ALA A 314 -0.24 5.80 5.42
#